data_AF-A0A920WNR3-F1
#
_entry.id   AF-A0A920WNR3-F1
#
_cell.length_a   1.000
_cell.length_b   1.000
_cell.length_c   1.000
_cell.angle_alpha   90.00
_cell.angle_beta   90.00
_cell.angle_gamma   90.00
#
_symmetry.space_group_name_H-M   'P 1'
#
loop_
_entity.id
_entity.type
_entity.pdbx_description
1 polymer ?
#
loop_
_entity_poly.entity_id
_entity_poly.type
_entity_poly.pdbx_seq_one_letter_code
_entity_poly.pdbx_strand_id
1 'polypeptide(L)'
;MTPEAMVESALDEIRYFAEVDFDLIKISVKASSVPLMIEAYRQLSEVTDYPLHLGVTEAGPPPAGLIKSSAGIGTLLAEGIGDTIRYSLTATRSRKPVPVGPCLRPWASVSARTWT
;
A
#
# COMPACT_ATOMS: atom_id res chain seq x y z
N MET A 1 -4.96 14.18 -8.20
CA MET A 1 -4.48 12.84 -8.60
C MET A 1 -5.71 12.00 -8.85
N THR A 2 -5.83 11.40 -10.04
CA THR A 2 -6.96 10.53 -10.40
C THR A 2 -6.51 9.07 -10.35
N PRO A 3 -7.43 8.10 -10.26
CA PRO A 3 -7.08 6.67 -10.31
C PRO A 3 -6.25 6.32 -11.54
N GLU A 4 -6.63 6.86 -12.69
CA GLU A 4 -6.03 6.56 -13.99
C GLU A 4 -4.56 7.00 -14.03
N ALA A 5 -4.27 8.19 -13.50
CA ALA A 5 -2.91 8.70 -13.40
C ALA A 5 -2.03 7.85 -12.46
N MET A 6 -2.61 7.23 -11.43
CA MET A 6 -1.88 6.31 -10.54
C MET A 6 -1.56 5.00 -11.25
N VAL A 7 -2.51 4.49 -12.03
CA VAL A 7 -2.35 3.26 -12.83
C VAL A 7 -1.29 3.48 -13.91
N GLU A 8 -1.37 4.58 -14.66
CA GLU A 8 -0.41 4.95 -15.69
C GLU A 8 1.01 5.05 -15.13
N SER A 9 1.19 5.76 -14.01
CA SER A 9 2.48 5.86 -13.34
C SER A 9 3.05 4.51 -12.93
N ALA A 10 2.22 3.57 -12.45
CA ALA A 10 2.66 2.24 -12.09
C ALA A 10 3.06 1.41 -13.32
N LEU A 11 2.30 1.50 -14.43
CA LEU A 11 2.61 0.82 -15.67
C LEU A 11 3.91 1.32 -16.30
N ASP A 12 4.18 2.62 -16.23
CA ASP A 12 5.45 3.19 -16.69
C ASP A 12 6.64 2.68 -15.86
N GLU A 13 6.48 2.57 -14.53
CA GLU A 13 7.51 1.96 -13.68
C GLU A 13 7.75 0.49 -14.03
N ILE A 14 6.69 -0.29 -14.30
CA ILE A 14 6.82 -1.69 -14.74
C ILE A 14 7.62 -1.77 -16.05
N ARG A 15 7.40 -0.85 -17.00
CA ARG A 15 8.15 -0.82 -18.28
C ARG A 15 9.64 -0.65 -18.05
N TYR A 16 10.05 0.22 -17.13
CA TYR A 16 11.48 0.39 -16.81
C TYR A 16 12.11 -0.87 -16.21
N PHE A 17 11.36 -1.65 -15.42
CA PHE A 17 11.85 -2.94 -14.91
C PHE A 17 11.93 -4.01 -16.01
N ALA A 18 11.00 -4.00 -16.96
CA ALA A 18 11.04 -4.89 -18.11
C ALA A 18 12.25 -4.62 -19.03
N GLU A 19 12.69 -3.36 -19.18
CA GLU A 19 13.88 -3.01 -19.96
C GLU A 19 15.19 -3.63 -19.43
N VAL A 20 15.20 -4.04 -18.17
CA VAL A 20 16.36 -4.66 -17.50
C VAL A 20 16.12 -6.13 -17.14
N ASP A 21 15.12 -6.78 -17.78
CA ASP A 21 14.72 -8.17 -17.54
C ASP A 21 14.46 -8.48 -16.04
N PHE A 22 13.80 -7.56 -15.33
CA PHE A 22 13.50 -7.69 -13.91
C PHE A 22 12.00 -7.85 -13.64
N ASP A 23 11.56 -9.10 -13.44
CA ASP A 23 10.13 -9.42 -13.28
C ASP A 23 9.70 -9.69 -11.83
N LEU A 24 10.62 -9.66 -10.87
CA LEU A 24 10.35 -9.93 -9.46
C LEU A 24 9.88 -8.67 -8.71
N ILE A 25 8.75 -8.13 -9.14
CA ILE A 25 8.18 -6.88 -8.62
C ILE A 25 6.89 -7.08 -7.83
N LYS A 26 6.57 -6.10 -6.97
CA LYS A 26 5.29 -5.97 -6.28
C LYS A 26 4.85 -4.51 -6.36
N ILE A 27 3.59 -4.28 -6.68
CA ILE A 27 3.08 -2.94 -6.98
C ILE A 27 2.33 -2.39 -5.76
N SER A 28 2.53 -1.11 -5.46
CA SER A 28 1.77 -0.41 -4.42
C SER A 28 1.50 1.02 -4.85
N VAL A 29 0.25 1.33 -5.15
CA VAL A 29 -0.20 2.70 -5.36
C VAL A 29 -0.85 3.21 -4.07
N LYS A 30 -0.27 4.24 -3.48
CA LYS A 30 -0.69 4.73 -2.16
C LYS A 30 -1.49 6.01 -2.29
N ALA A 31 -2.72 5.99 -1.78
CA ALA A 31 -3.61 7.14 -1.71
C ALA A 31 -4.09 7.35 -0.26
N SER A 32 -4.27 8.62 0.12
CA SER A 32 -4.82 9.02 1.42
C SER A 32 -6.35 9.01 1.45
N SER A 33 -6.99 9.09 0.28
CA SER A 33 -8.45 9.00 0.11
C SER A 33 -8.87 7.56 -0.14
N VAL A 34 -9.80 7.04 0.66
CA VAL A 34 -10.27 5.65 0.58
C VAL A 34 -10.96 5.35 -0.76
N PRO A 35 -11.91 6.16 -1.27
CA PRO A 35 -12.51 5.92 -2.58
C PRO A 35 -11.50 5.92 -3.73
N LEU A 36 -10.54 6.85 -3.70
CA LEU A 36 -9.48 6.94 -4.73
C LEU A 36 -8.61 5.69 -4.71
N MET A 37 -8.24 5.21 -3.52
CA MET A 37 -7.46 4.00 -3.35
C MET A 37 -8.18 2.79 -3.93
N ILE A 38 -9.45 2.60 -3.56
CA ILE A 38 -10.25 1.45 -4.03
C ILE A 38 -10.29 1.43 -5.55
N GLU A 39 -10.61 2.56 -6.17
CA GLU A 39 -10.73 2.65 -7.62
C GLU A 39 -9.39 2.40 -8.33
N ALA A 40 -8.30 2.96 -7.81
CA ALA A 40 -6.97 2.75 -8.39
C ALA A 40 -6.53 1.28 -8.33
N TYR A 41 -6.80 0.57 -7.22
CA TYR A 41 -6.45 -0.85 -7.12
C TYR A 41 -7.36 -1.75 -7.97
N ARG A 42 -8.63 -1.39 -8.16
CA ARG A 42 -9.52 -2.11 -9.09
C ARG A 42 -9.01 -2.00 -10.52
N GLN A 43 -8.75 -0.77 -10.99
CA GLN A 43 -8.19 -0.55 -12.32
C GLN A 43 -6.84 -1.25 -12.50
N LEU A 44 -5.97 -1.23 -11.48
CA LEU A 44 -4.71 -1.97 -11.52
C LEU A 44 -4.92 -3.48 -11.65
N SER A 45 -5.81 -4.07 -10.86
CA SER A 45 -6.07 -5.51 -10.89
C SER A 45 -6.60 -6.02 -12.25
N GLU A 46 -7.15 -5.12 -13.08
CA GLU A 46 -7.61 -5.45 -14.43
C GLU A 46 -6.49 -5.42 -15.48
N VAL A 47 -5.40 -4.69 -15.22
CA VAL A 47 -4.33 -4.45 -16.21
C VAL A 47 -3.01 -5.13 -15.86
N THR A 48 -2.86 -5.73 -14.67
CA THR A 48 -1.64 -6.42 -14.27
C THR A 48 -1.88 -7.61 -13.34
N ASP A 49 -1.08 -8.65 -13.54
CA ASP A 49 -1.06 -9.85 -12.70
C ASP A 49 0.04 -9.81 -11.62
N TYR A 50 0.80 -8.71 -11.52
CA TYR A 50 1.84 -8.58 -10.49
C TYR A 50 1.21 -8.46 -9.09
N PRO A 51 1.86 -9.01 -8.05
CA PRO A 51 1.31 -8.97 -6.69
C PRO A 51 1.09 -7.54 -6.19
N LEU A 52 -0.10 -7.29 -5.64
CA LEU A 52 -0.54 -5.99 -5.15
C LEU A 52 -0.31 -5.87 -3.63
N HIS A 53 0.44 -4.85 -3.24
CA HIS A 53 0.68 -4.49 -1.84
C HIS A 53 -0.23 -3.35 -1.39
N LEU A 54 -1.29 -3.70 -0.67
CA LEU A 54 -2.28 -2.75 -0.17
C LEU A 54 -1.76 -1.97 1.03
N GLY A 55 -1.93 -0.66 1.02
CA GLY A 55 -1.67 0.17 2.19
C GLY A 55 -2.24 1.57 2.06
N VAL A 56 -2.83 2.07 3.14
CA VAL A 56 -3.26 3.46 3.23
C VAL A 56 -2.11 4.31 3.78
N THR A 57 -1.75 5.36 3.05
CA THR A 57 -0.83 6.39 3.53
C THR A 57 -1.57 7.41 4.38
N GLU A 58 -0.94 7.82 5.48
CA GLU A 58 -1.46 8.89 6.35
C GLU A 58 -2.91 8.65 6.78
N ALA A 59 -3.19 7.45 7.28
CA ALA A 59 -4.51 7.13 7.82
C ALA A 59 -4.96 8.14 8.90
N GLY A 60 -4.00 8.77 9.57
CA GLY A 60 -4.21 9.73 10.64
C GLY A 60 -4.20 9.06 12.01
N PRO A 61 -4.43 9.83 13.08
CA PRO A 61 -4.44 9.28 14.43
C PRO A 61 -5.61 8.30 14.62
N PRO A 62 -5.46 7.29 15.49
CA PRO A 62 -6.59 6.52 15.97
C PRO A 62 -7.66 7.42 16.61
N PRO A 63 -8.96 7.07 16.48
CA PRO A 63 -9.50 5.89 15.81
C PRO A 63 -9.73 6.08 14.30
N ALA A 64 -9.72 7.32 13.80
CA ALA A 64 -10.10 7.64 12.43
C ALA A 64 -9.21 6.93 11.39
N GLY A 65 -7.90 6.84 11.65
CA GLY A 65 -6.99 6.13 10.75
C GLY A 65 -7.23 4.63 10.68
N LEU A 66 -7.57 4.00 11.80
CA LEU A 66 -7.95 2.59 11.82
C LEU A 66 -9.19 2.34 10.96
N ILE A 67 -10.21 3.19 11.10
CA ILE A 67 -11.46 3.06 10.35
C ILE A 67 -11.21 3.23 8.85
N LYS A 68 -10.46 4.27 8.44
CA LYS A 68 -10.12 4.50 7.03
C LYS A 68 -9.35 3.33 6.41
N SER A 69 -8.30 2.88 7.10
CA SER A 69 -7.50 1.74 6.62
C SER A 69 -8.30 0.46 6.56
N SER A 70 -9.14 0.19 7.57
CA SER A 70 -9.98 -1.02 7.59
C SER A 70 -11.05 -1.01 6.51
N ALA A 71 -11.71 0.13 6.30
CA ALA A 71 -12.73 0.26 5.25
C ALA A 71 -12.13 0.07 3.85
N GLY A 72 -11.00 0.73 3.55
CA GLY A 72 -10.37 0.63 2.22
C GLY A 72 -9.79 -0.75 1.94
N ILE A 73 -8.95 -1.26 2.84
CA ILE A 73 -8.28 -2.54 2.67
C ILE A 73 -9.30 -3.68 2.72
N GLY A 74 -10.26 -3.63 3.65
CA GLY A 74 -11.29 -4.67 3.77
C GLY A 74 -12.18 -4.78 2.52
N THR A 75 -12.50 -3.65 1.88
CA THR A 75 -13.27 -3.67 0.62
C THR A 75 -12.52 -4.39 -0.50
N LEU A 76 -11.25 -4.05 -0.71
CA LEU A 76 -10.43 -4.69 -1.76
C LEU A 76 -10.20 -6.19 -1.50
N LEU A 77 -9.91 -6.56 -0.25
CA LEU A 77 -9.73 -7.96 0.12
C LEU A 77 -11.02 -8.78 -0.07
N ALA A 78 -12.18 -8.20 0.18
CA ALA A 78 -13.46 -8.86 -0.06
C ALA A 78 -13.73 -9.10 -1.56
N GLU A 79 -13.15 -8.27 -2.42
CA GLU A 79 -13.18 -8.42 -3.89
C GLU A 79 -12.10 -9.38 -4.42
N GLY A 80 -11.25 -9.91 -3.53
CA GLY A 80 -10.12 -10.77 -3.91
C GLY A 80 -8.89 -10.00 -4.42
N ILE A 81 -8.85 -8.68 -4.23
CA ILE A 81 -7.76 -7.81 -4.67
C ILE A 81 -6.79 -7.59 -3.51
N GLY A 82 -5.53 -7.97 -3.69
CA GLY A 82 -4.43 -7.72 -2.75
C GLY A 82 -3.74 -8.97 -2.22
N ASP A 83 -2.41 -9.01 -2.34
CA ASP A 83 -1.56 -10.15 -1.93
C ASP A 83 -0.88 -9.92 -0.58
N THR A 84 -0.57 -8.66 -0.29
CA THR A 84 0.08 -8.26 0.97
C THR A 84 -0.53 -6.97 1.48
N ILE A 85 -0.58 -6.79 2.80
CA ILE A 85 -1.20 -5.62 3.42
C ILE A 85 -0.25 -4.94 4.40
N ARG A 86 -0.35 -3.61 4.53
CA ARG A 86 0.35 -2.82 5.54
C ARG A 86 -0.54 -1.74 6.15
N TYR A 87 -0.72 -1.81 7.47
CA TYR A 87 -1.32 -0.74 8.26
C TYR A 87 -0.26 0.28 8.67
N SER A 88 -0.41 1.53 8.22
CA SER A 88 0.44 2.65 8.62
C SER A 88 -0.30 3.52 9.63
N LEU A 89 -0.17 3.19 10.92
CA LEU A 89 -0.85 3.91 12.00
C LEU A 89 0.09 4.89 12.69
N THR A 90 -0.32 6.15 12.80
CA THR A 90 0.38 7.14 13.60
C THR A 90 -0.12 7.05 15.05
N ALA A 91 0.60 6.30 15.89
CA ALA A 91 0.31 6.24 17.32
C ALA A 91 1.27 7.15 18.09
N THR A 92 0.74 8.02 18.94
CA THR A 92 1.54 8.68 19.98
C THR A 92 2.00 7.60 20.96
N ARG A 93 3.31 7.38 21.02
CA ARG A 93 3.92 6.46 21.99
C ARG A 93 3.73 7.06 23.38
N SER A 94 2.63 6.74 24.06
CA SER A 94 2.53 7.03 25.48
C SER A 94 3.68 6.29 26.17
N ARG A 95 4.51 7.04 26.89
CA ARG A 95 5.70 6.54 27.59
C ARG A 95 5.25 5.65 28.77
N LYS A 96 4.78 4.45 28.47
CA LYS A 96 4.78 3.32 29.41
C LYS A 96 5.70 2.25 28.83
N PRO A 97 6.71 1.79 29.59
CA PRO A 97 7.56 0.71 29.12
C PRO A 97 6.71 -0.55 28.99
N VAL A 98 6.55 -1.02 27.75
CA VAL A 98 6.01 -2.35 27.44
C VAL A 98 7.21 -3.29 27.33
N PRO A 99 7.25 -4.43 28.03
CA PRO A 99 8.35 -5.38 27.89
C PRO A 99 8.31 -5.95 26.47
N VAL A 100 9.38 -5.73 25.70
CA VAL A 100 9.57 -6.36 24.39
C VAL A 100 10.33 -7.66 24.59
N GLY A 101 9.63 -8.79 24.43
CA GLY A 101 10.25 -10.10 24.24
C GLY A 101 10.93 -10.20 22.86
N PRO A 102 11.88 -11.12 22.66
CA PRO A 102 12.69 -11.17 21.45
C PRO A 102 11.84 -11.65 20.26
N CYS A 103 11.41 -10.72 19.41
CA CYS A 103 10.76 -11.04 18.14
C CYS A 103 11.80 -11.08 17.02
N LEU A 104 11.81 -12.19 16.28
CA LEU A 104 12.81 -12.61 15.31
C LEU A 104 12.81 -11.75 14.02
N ARG A 105 14.01 -11.29 13.67
CA ARG A 105 14.61 -10.86 12.37
C ARG A 105 13.92 -9.76 11.51
N PRO A 106 14.70 -8.79 10.98
CA PRO A 106 14.19 -7.70 10.18
C PRO A 106 13.99 -8.10 8.71
N TRP A 107 12.87 -7.70 8.11
CA TRP A 107 12.65 -7.66 6.66
C TRP A 107 12.83 -6.23 6.17
N ALA A 108 13.55 -6.03 5.06
CA ALA A 108 13.66 -4.74 4.40
C ALA A 108 12.47 -4.54 3.45
N SER A 109 11.67 -3.49 3.66
CA SER A 109 10.65 -3.04 2.72
C SER A 109 11.11 -1.74 2.07
N VAL A 110 11.32 -1.75 0.75
CA VAL A 110 11.54 -0.52 -0.02
C VAL A 110 10.17 0.08 -0.36
N SER A 111 9.91 1.29 0.13
CA SER A 111 8.81 2.11 -0.36
C SER A 111 9.38 3.10 -1.37
N ALA A 112 9.03 2.96 -2.64
CA ALA A 112 9.21 4.06 -3.58
C ALA A 112 8.39 5.25 -3.06
N ARG A 113 9.09 6.36 -2.82
CA ARG A 113 8.54 7.61 -2.32
C ARG A 113 9.08 8.65 -3.28
N THR A 114 8.33 8.95 -4.33
CA THR A 114 8.64 10.05 -5.23
C THR A 114 8.41 11.36 -4.47
N TRP A 115 9.49 12.08 -4.18
CA TRP A 115 9.43 13.51 -3.94
C TRP A 115 9.77 14.20 -5.26
N THR A 116 9.07 15.30 -5.52
CA THR A 116 9.36 16.31 -6.54
C THR A 116 10.85 16.62 -6.68
#